data_AF-A0A964VMP4-F1
#
_entry.id   AF-A0A964VMP4-F1
#
_cell.length_a   1.000
_cell.length_b   1.000
_cell.length_c   1.000
_cell.angle_alpha   90.00
_cell.angle_beta   90.00
_cell.angle_gamma   90.00
#
_symmetry.space_group_name_H-M   'P 1'
#
loop_
_entity.id
_entity.type
_entity.pdbx_description
1 polymer ?
#
loop_
_entity_poly.entity_id
_entity_poly.type
_entity_poly.pdbx_seq_one_letter_code
_entity_poly.pdbx_strand_id
1 'polypeptide(L)'
;MNILIWVFIWYAAFAGYYLFLKKRNILYKNRPRVVVGWYAAMSLLGLIIFRAEIKWALMGNKPLFAMMGLLLVVVALVLWYHSLTKRDYVPFDVSRNVFLSKTAEIIFQQIMVWILFGILQGILLVINPVILFTLVFFIIHVPLMLVIPLKKAMFFVTASLLGGIIFAMCLTYIPSGYLIALVIHIGFYAAVAGKKKIWGMDTFYVM
;
A
#
# COMPACT_ATOMS: atom_id res chain seq x y z
N MET A 1 0.82 19.01 13.50
CA MET A 1 1.33 17.94 14.39
C MET A 1 1.15 16.55 13.78
N ASN A 2 -0.02 16.23 13.22
CA ASN A 2 -0.38 14.86 12.80
C ASN A 2 0.47 14.31 11.65
N ILE A 3 0.90 15.16 10.69
CA ILE A 3 1.71 14.72 9.54
C ILE A 3 3.11 14.22 9.94
N LEU A 4 3.77 14.83 10.94
CA LEU A 4 5.10 14.40 11.36
C LEU A 4 5.07 13.04 12.04
N ILE A 5 4.05 12.80 12.88
CA ILE A 5 3.81 11.49 13.50
C ILE A 5 3.51 10.44 12.43
N TRP A 6 2.72 10.81 11.41
CA TRP A 6 2.40 9.93 10.28
C TRP A 6 3.66 9.53 9.51
N VAL A 7 4.50 10.51 9.17
CA VAL A 7 5.79 10.31 8.48
C VAL A 7 6.70 9.39 9.32
N PHE A 8 6.76 9.62 10.62
CA PHE A 8 7.53 8.77 11.54
C PHE A 8 7.05 7.32 11.51
N ILE A 9 5.73 7.07 11.63
CA ILE A 9 5.18 5.70 11.61
C ILE A 9 5.40 5.04 10.25
N TRP A 10 5.20 5.77 9.15
CA TRP A 10 5.45 5.29 7.80
C TRP A 10 6.90 4.81 7.65
N TYR A 11 7.87 5.69 7.92
CA TYR A 11 9.27 5.31 7.78
C TYR A 11 9.72 4.31 8.84
N ALA A 12 9.21 4.34 10.07
CA ALA A 12 9.51 3.34 11.09
C ALA A 12 9.06 1.93 10.66
N ALA A 13 7.91 1.81 9.99
CA ALA A 13 7.44 0.51 9.49
C ALA A 13 8.38 -0.07 8.43
N PHE A 14 8.82 0.75 7.47
CA PHE A 14 9.70 0.31 6.39
C PHE A 14 11.16 0.16 6.82
N ALA A 15 11.70 1.13 7.56
CA ALA A 15 13.05 1.08 8.11
C ALA A 15 13.15 -0.06 9.13
N GLY A 16 12.15 -0.25 9.98
CA GLY A 16 12.10 -1.35 10.93
C GLY A 16 12.11 -2.72 10.24
N TYR A 17 11.32 -2.88 9.18
CA TYR A 17 11.40 -4.09 8.34
C TYR A 17 12.81 -4.27 7.76
N TYR A 18 13.40 -3.24 7.15
CA TYR A 18 14.71 -3.37 6.50
C TYR A 18 15.85 -3.66 7.50
N LEU A 19 15.89 -2.93 8.61
CA LEU A 19 16.97 -2.99 9.60
C LEU A 19 16.88 -4.21 10.50
N PHE A 20 15.67 -4.58 10.96
CA PHE A 20 15.51 -5.67 11.94
C PHE A 20 15.13 -7.00 11.31
N LEU A 21 14.34 -7.01 10.23
CA LEU A 21 13.85 -8.25 9.63
C LEU A 21 14.71 -8.65 8.43
N LYS A 22 14.83 -7.79 7.42
CA LYS A 22 15.55 -8.10 6.18
C LYS A 22 17.04 -8.37 6.42
N LYS A 23 17.72 -7.57 7.26
CA LYS A 23 19.13 -7.79 7.64
C LYS A 23 19.37 -9.16 8.28
N ARG A 24 18.34 -9.76 8.91
CA ARG A 24 18.37 -11.10 9.52
C ARG A 24 17.83 -12.20 8.60
N ASN A 25 17.70 -11.93 7.29
CA ASN A 25 17.14 -12.85 6.29
C ASN A 25 15.67 -13.26 6.55
N ILE A 26 14.94 -12.45 7.32
CA ILE A 26 13.49 -12.58 7.54
C ILE A 26 12.80 -11.87 6.36
N LEU A 27 12.68 -12.60 5.25
CA LEU A 27 12.05 -12.14 4.02
C LEU A 27 10.57 -12.55 3.95
N TYR A 28 9.78 -11.83 3.13
CA TYR A 28 8.38 -12.15 2.79
C TYR A 28 8.13 -13.65 2.56
N LYS A 29 9.00 -14.30 1.78
CA LYS A 29 8.89 -15.73 1.44
C LYS A 29 9.29 -16.70 2.55
N ASN A 30 10.20 -16.33 3.45
CA ASN A 30 10.83 -17.26 4.39
C ASN A 30 10.18 -17.25 5.78
N ARG A 31 9.65 -16.10 6.21
CA ARG A 31 9.08 -15.90 7.54
C ARG A 31 7.79 -15.06 7.47
N PRO A 32 6.79 -15.49 6.68
CA PRO A 32 5.62 -14.67 6.37
C PRO A 32 4.86 -14.24 7.62
N ARG A 33 4.74 -15.13 8.64
CA ARG A 33 4.03 -14.82 9.89
C ARG A 33 4.62 -13.64 10.65
N VAL A 34 5.95 -13.50 10.67
CA VAL A 34 6.63 -12.39 11.36
C VAL A 34 6.38 -11.09 10.61
N VAL A 35 6.46 -11.12 9.28
CA VAL A 35 6.20 -9.95 8.42
C VAL A 35 4.74 -9.51 8.51
N VAL A 36 3.80 -10.47 8.48
CA VAL A 36 2.37 -10.20 8.70
C VAL A 36 2.13 -9.58 10.07
N GLY A 37 2.72 -10.15 11.13
CA GLY A 37 2.59 -9.61 12.48
C GLY A 37 3.12 -8.19 12.61
N TRP A 38 4.27 -7.90 11.98
CA TRP A 38 4.85 -6.56 11.94
C TRP A 38 3.92 -5.53 11.30
N TYR A 39 3.46 -5.79 10.06
CA TYR A 39 2.58 -4.85 9.35
C TYR A 39 1.19 -4.76 9.97
N ALA A 40 0.67 -5.84 10.55
CA ALA A 40 -0.57 -5.80 11.32
C ALA A 40 -0.43 -4.91 12.58
N ALA A 41 0.68 -5.02 13.31
CA ALA A 41 0.96 -4.18 14.47
C ALA A 41 1.10 -2.70 14.09
N MET A 42 1.86 -2.40 13.02
CA MET A 42 2.00 -1.02 12.53
C MET A 42 0.69 -0.44 11.99
N SER A 43 -0.14 -1.28 11.36
CA SER A 43 -1.51 -0.89 10.96
C SER A 43 -2.35 -0.51 12.17
N LEU A 44 -2.39 -1.38 13.18
CA LEU A 44 -3.16 -1.14 14.41
C LEU A 44 -2.69 0.12 15.13
N LEU A 45 -1.38 0.35 15.22
CA LEU A 45 -0.80 1.56 15.78
C LEU A 45 -1.30 2.82 15.04
N GLY A 46 -1.29 2.79 13.70
CA GLY A 46 -1.85 3.86 12.87
C GLY A 46 -3.34 4.08 13.12
N LEU A 47 -4.14 2.99 13.18
CA LEU A 47 -5.59 3.06 13.45
C LEU A 47 -5.90 3.70 14.81
N ILE A 48 -5.11 3.39 15.84
CA ILE A 48 -5.30 3.90 17.20
C ILE A 48 -4.95 5.40 17.27
N ILE A 49 -3.80 5.79 16.72
CA ILE A 49 -3.30 7.16 16.80
C ILE A 49 -4.14 8.12 15.95
N PHE A 50 -4.57 7.69 14.76
CA PHE A 50 -5.25 8.54 13.77
C PHE A 50 -6.72 8.20 13.57
N ARG A 51 -7.40 7.81 14.66
CA ARG A 51 -8.80 7.36 14.61
C ARG A 51 -9.74 8.40 13.98
N ALA A 52 -9.48 9.69 14.19
CA ALA A 52 -10.31 10.77 13.65
C ALA A 52 -10.15 10.91 12.14
N GLU A 53 -8.92 10.88 11.64
CA GLU A 53 -8.60 11.00 10.21
C GLU A 53 -9.09 9.81 9.41
N ILE A 54 -9.07 8.62 10.00
CA ILE A 54 -9.65 7.43 9.38
C ILE A 54 -11.17 7.53 9.29
N LYS A 55 -11.83 8.02 10.34
CA LYS A 55 -13.29 8.23 10.28
C LYS A 55 -13.64 9.12 9.09
N TRP A 56 -12.89 10.19 8.84
CA TRP A 56 -13.06 11.03 7.66
C TRP A 56 -12.96 10.26 6.35
N ALA A 57 -11.93 9.44 6.17
CA ALA A 57 -11.78 8.61 4.97
C ALA A 57 -12.92 7.58 4.79
N LEU A 58 -13.62 7.24 5.88
CA LEU A 58 -14.76 6.31 5.90
C LEU A 58 -16.13 7.03 5.89
N MET A 59 -16.17 8.37 5.89
CA MET A 59 -17.43 9.12 5.87
C MET A 59 -18.13 9.00 4.50
N GLY A 60 -19.47 9.14 4.50
CA GLY A 60 -20.26 9.09 3.27
C GLY A 60 -20.56 7.68 2.73
N ASN A 61 -20.25 6.63 3.50
CA ASN A 61 -20.52 5.25 3.10
C ASN A 61 -22.00 4.90 3.19
N LYS A 62 -22.60 4.54 2.05
CA LYS A 62 -23.88 3.82 2.03
C LYS A 62 -23.60 2.32 2.09
N PRO A 63 -24.38 1.53 2.86
CA PRO A 63 -24.14 0.09 3.04
C PRO A 63 -23.98 -0.68 1.73
N LEU A 64 -24.77 -0.36 0.70
CA LEU A 64 -24.69 -1.00 -0.61
C LEU A 64 -23.32 -0.82 -1.28
N PHE A 65 -22.79 0.42 -1.31
CA PHE A 65 -21.48 0.70 -1.92
C PHE A 65 -20.34 0.06 -1.13
N ALA A 66 -20.46 0.00 0.20
CA ALA A 66 -19.49 -0.70 1.04
C ALA A 66 -19.48 -2.21 0.74
N MET A 67 -20.65 -2.83 0.61
CA MET A 67 -20.77 -4.25 0.27
C MET A 67 -20.20 -4.56 -1.12
N MET A 68 -20.51 -3.72 -2.13
CA MET A 68 -19.93 -3.85 -3.47
C MET A 68 -18.41 -3.66 -3.46
N GLY A 69 -17.90 -2.66 -2.72
CA GLY A 69 -16.48 -2.44 -2.56
C GLY A 69 -15.78 -3.64 -1.91
N LEU A 70 -16.38 -4.23 -0.87
CA LEU A 70 -15.85 -5.44 -0.22
C LEU A 70 -15.81 -6.64 -1.19
N LEU A 71 -16.85 -6.83 -2.00
CA LEU A 71 -16.87 -7.87 -3.02
C LEU A 71 -15.72 -7.67 -4.03
N LEU A 72 -15.50 -6.43 -4.49
CA LEU A 72 -14.38 -6.12 -5.38
C LEU A 72 -13.01 -6.36 -4.72
N VAL A 73 -12.87 -6.10 -3.42
CA VAL A 73 -11.64 -6.43 -2.68
C VAL A 73 -11.41 -7.94 -2.67
N VAL A 74 -12.44 -8.75 -2.44
CA VAL A 74 -12.32 -10.23 -2.50
C VAL A 74 -11.89 -10.68 -3.89
N VAL A 75 -12.52 -10.15 -4.95
CA VAL A 75 -12.14 -10.46 -6.35
C VAL A 75 -10.69 -10.07 -6.62
N ALA A 76 -10.26 -8.86 -6.20
CA ALA A 76 -8.90 -8.39 -6.37
C ALA A 76 -7.88 -9.29 -5.63
N LEU A 77 -8.21 -9.77 -4.42
CA LEU A 77 -7.38 -10.71 -3.68
C LEU A 77 -7.27 -12.08 -4.38
N VAL A 78 -8.36 -12.58 -4.96
CA VAL A 78 -8.34 -13.82 -5.75
C VAL A 78 -7.45 -13.66 -6.99
N LEU A 79 -7.59 -12.56 -7.72
CA LEU A 79 -6.75 -12.26 -8.88
C LEU A 79 -5.27 -12.12 -8.49
N TRP A 80 -4.98 -11.43 -7.38
CA TRP A 80 -3.63 -11.30 -6.82
C TRP A 80 -3.01 -12.66 -6.51
N TYR A 81 -3.75 -13.52 -5.81
CA TYR A 81 -3.31 -14.88 -5.51
C TYR A 81 -3.03 -15.68 -6.78
N HIS A 82 -3.96 -15.64 -7.74
CA HIS A 82 -3.83 -16.35 -9.01
C HIS A 82 -2.61 -15.88 -9.82
N SER A 83 -2.35 -14.57 -9.88
CA SER A 83 -1.17 -14.01 -10.55
C SER A 83 0.16 -14.50 -9.95
N LEU A 84 0.19 -14.78 -8.65
CA LEU A 84 1.37 -15.33 -7.98
C LEU A 84 1.54 -16.84 -8.24
N THR A 85 0.44 -17.60 -8.28
CA THR A 85 0.48 -19.06 -8.45
C THR A 85 0.61 -19.52 -9.89
N LYS A 86 0.32 -18.67 -10.89
CA LYS A 86 0.49 -18.99 -12.32
C LYS A 86 1.97 -19.12 -12.75
N ARG A 87 2.92 -18.92 -11.84
CA ARG A 87 4.35 -18.91 -12.15
C ARG A 87 4.94 -20.30 -11.94
N ASP A 88 5.06 -21.07 -13.02
CA ASP A 88 5.55 -22.45 -12.98
C ASP A 88 6.99 -22.59 -12.43
N TYR A 89 7.76 -21.49 -12.40
CA TYR A 89 9.15 -21.45 -11.91
C TYR A 89 9.28 -21.06 -10.43
N VAL A 90 8.17 -20.83 -9.71
CA VAL A 90 8.18 -20.50 -8.28
C VAL A 90 7.41 -21.57 -7.50
N PRO A 91 8.00 -22.16 -6.45
CA PRO A 91 7.31 -23.10 -5.58
C PRO A 91 6.02 -22.50 -4.99
N PHE A 92 4.96 -23.31 -4.94
CA PHE A 92 3.64 -22.87 -4.49
C PHE A 92 3.63 -22.30 -3.06
N ASP A 93 4.38 -22.92 -2.15
CA ASP A 93 4.56 -22.48 -0.76
C ASP A 93 5.21 -21.09 -0.69
N VAL A 94 6.18 -20.82 -1.56
CA VAL A 94 6.84 -19.52 -1.69
C VAL A 94 5.86 -18.47 -2.21
N SER A 95 5.06 -18.78 -3.24
CA SER A 95 3.99 -17.89 -3.73
C SER A 95 2.94 -17.58 -2.67
N ARG A 96 2.51 -18.59 -1.90
CA ARG A 96 1.57 -18.41 -0.78
C ARG A 96 2.15 -17.51 0.32
N ASN A 97 3.42 -17.70 0.67
CA ASN A 97 4.07 -16.90 1.71
C ASN A 97 4.19 -15.43 1.28
N VAL A 98 4.56 -15.18 0.02
CA VAL A 98 4.59 -13.82 -0.55
C VAL A 98 3.20 -13.21 -0.58
N PHE A 99 2.17 -13.95 -1.00
CA PHE A 99 0.79 -13.48 -0.96
C PHE A 99 0.41 -12.94 0.43
N LEU A 100 0.58 -13.77 1.48
CA LEU A 100 0.18 -13.40 2.84
C LEU A 100 0.93 -12.17 3.35
N SER A 101 2.26 -12.20 3.26
CA SER A 101 3.10 -11.15 3.82
C SER A 101 3.00 -9.84 3.04
N LYS A 102 2.90 -9.90 1.71
CA LYS A 102 2.73 -8.71 0.87
C LYS A 102 1.34 -8.12 0.97
N THR A 103 0.30 -8.93 1.10
CA THR A 103 -1.06 -8.43 1.35
C THR A 103 -1.13 -7.67 2.68
N ALA A 104 -0.46 -8.14 3.74
CA ALA A 104 -0.39 -7.39 5.00
C ALA A 104 0.32 -6.04 4.85
N GLU A 105 1.41 -5.99 4.09
CA GLU A 105 2.09 -4.73 3.76
C GLU A 105 1.18 -3.79 2.94
N ILE A 106 0.46 -4.30 1.93
CA ILE A 106 -0.47 -3.50 1.11
C ILE A 106 -1.58 -2.91 1.98
N ILE A 107 -2.15 -3.70 2.89
CA ILE A 107 -3.18 -3.23 3.84
C ILE A 107 -2.61 -2.10 4.72
N PHE A 108 -1.40 -2.28 5.27
CA PHE A 108 -0.72 -1.23 6.03
C PHE A 108 -0.55 0.05 5.21
N GLN A 109 0.02 -0.06 4.00
CA GLN A 109 0.22 1.07 3.11
C GLN A 109 -1.10 1.79 2.80
N GLN A 110 -2.17 1.03 2.56
CA GLN A 110 -3.47 1.58 2.24
C GLN A 110 -4.13 2.30 3.42
N ILE A 111 -4.00 1.76 4.64
CA ILE A 111 -4.44 2.45 5.87
C ILE A 111 -3.70 3.77 6.02
N MET A 112 -2.38 3.78 5.81
CA MET A 112 -1.59 5.00 5.89
C MET A 112 -1.98 6.02 4.81
N VAL A 113 -2.34 5.57 3.61
CA VAL A 113 -2.93 6.43 2.56
C VAL A 113 -4.24 7.08 3.02
N TRP A 114 -5.14 6.32 3.65
CA TRP A 114 -6.40 6.86 4.17
C TRP A 114 -6.16 7.91 5.26
N ILE A 115 -5.23 7.63 6.17
CA ILE A 115 -4.83 8.57 7.22
C ILE A 115 -4.25 9.84 6.61
N LEU A 116 -3.32 9.72 5.65
CA LEU A 116 -2.69 10.87 5.00
C LEU A 116 -3.75 11.77 4.35
N PHE A 117 -4.71 11.17 3.65
CA PHE A 117 -5.82 11.92 3.06
C PHE A 117 -6.65 12.66 4.12
N GLY A 118 -7.02 11.99 5.21
CA GLY A 118 -7.75 12.62 6.32
C GLY A 118 -6.98 13.75 6.99
N ILE A 119 -5.66 13.61 7.18
CA ILE A 119 -4.78 14.67 7.68
C ILE A 119 -4.82 15.89 6.75
N LEU A 120 -4.67 15.69 5.44
CA LEU A 120 -4.57 16.78 4.47
C LEU A 120 -5.89 17.52 4.26
N GLN A 121 -7.03 16.83 4.34
CA GLN A 121 -8.36 17.46 4.32
C GLN A 121 -8.55 18.45 5.47
N GLY A 122 -7.93 18.19 6.64
CA GLY A 122 -8.03 19.06 7.81
C GLY A 122 -7.11 20.28 7.80
N ILE A 123 -6.14 20.39 6.88
CA ILE A 123 -5.05 21.39 6.98
C ILE A 123 -5.25 22.59 6.04
N LEU A 124 -5.73 22.40 4.81
CA LEU A 124 -5.77 23.49 3.82
C LEU A 124 -7.02 23.44 2.93
N LEU A 125 -8.03 24.25 3.28
CA LEU A 125 -9.25 24.42 2.46
C LEU A 125 -8.99 25.11 1.11
N VAL A 126 -7.84 25.78 0.96
CA VAL A 126 -7.53 26.65 -0.19
C VAL A 126 -6.88 25.89 -1.35
N ILE A 127 -6.17 24.80 -1.07
CA ILE A 127 -5.48 24.01 -2.11
C ILE A 127 -6.34 22.80 -2.48
N ASN A 128 -6.47 22.52 -3.77
CA ASN A 128 -7.17 21.32 -4.23
C ASN A 128 -6.59 20.06 -3.54
N PRO A 129 -7.41 19.28 -2.80
CA PRO A 129 -6.93 18.17 -2.01
C PRO A 129 -6.30 17.05 -2.85
N VAL A 130 -6.72 16.91 -4.12
CA VAL A 130 -6.11 15.96 -5.07
C VAL A 130 -4.67 16.34 -5.36
N ILE A 131 -4.41 17.63 -5.62
CA ILE A 131 -3.07 18.14 -5.91
C ILE A 131 -2.18 17.99 -4.66
N LEU A 132 -2.66 18.44 -3.51
CA LEU A 132 -1.88 18.37 -2.27
C LEU A 132 -1.55 16.93 -1.89
N PHE A 133 -2.53 16.02 -1.92
CA PHE A 133 -2.32 14.60 -1.66
C PHE A 133 -1.32 13.99 -2.63
N THR A 134 -1.47 14.26 -3.94
CA THR A 134 -0.59 13.73 -4.98
C THR A 134 0.86 14.14 -4.75
N LEU A 135 1.10 15.43 -4.45
CA LEU A 135 2.45 15.95 -4.22
C LEU A 135 3.09 15.33 -2.98
N VAL A 136 2.36 15.30 -1.86
CA VAL A 136 2.88 14.69 -0.62
C VAL A 136 3.12 13.20 -0.81
N PHE A 137 2.17 12.49 -1.41
CA PHE A 137 2.29 11.05 -1.70
C PHE A 137 3.46 10.75 -2.64
N PHE A 138 3.74 11.60 -3.63
CA PHE A 138 4.93 11.46 -4.47
C PHE A 138 6.23 11.69 -3.68
N ILE A 139 6.31 12.78 -2.91
CA ILE A 139 7.52 13.18 -2.16
C ILE A 139 7.94 12.08 -1.17
N ILE A 140 7.00 11.47 -0.44
CA ILE A 140 7.32 10.42 0.56
C ILE A 140 7.95 9.16 -0.06
N HIS A 141 7.77 8.93 -1.37
CA HIS A 141 8.36 7.80 -2.08
C HIS A 141 9.74 8.10 -2.66
N VAL A 142 10.12 9.37 -2.82
CA VAL A 142 11.43 9.77 -3.37
C VAL A 142 12.61 9.14 -2.62
N PRO A 143 12.61 9.04 -1.27
CA PRO A 143 13.69 8.38 -0.53
C PRO A 143 13.94 6.91 -0.90
N LEU A 144 13.02 6.23 -1.60
CA LEU A 144 13.28 4.88 -2.14
C LEU A 144 14.51 4.84 -3.04
N MET A 145 14.85 5.95 -3.71
CA MET A 145 16.06 6.07 -4.53
C MET A 145 17.35 5.84 -3.75
N LEU A 146 17.32 6.01 -2.42
CA LEU A 146 18.47 5.80 -1.54
C LEU A 146 18.61 4.35 -1.06
N VAL A 147 17.55 3.54 -1.16
CA VAL A 147 17.46 2.22 -0.47
C VAL A 147 17.41 1.05 -1.45
N ILE A 148 16.91 1.26 -2.67
CA ILE A 148 16.77 0.20 -3.69
C ILE A 148 17.39 0.64 -5.03
N PRO A 149 17.73 -0.29 -5.94
CA PRO A 149 18.33 0.04 -7.23
C PRO A 149 17.52 1.09 -8.00
N LEU A 150 18.21 2.06 -8.61
CA LEU A 150 17.60 3.25 -9.23
C LEU A 150 16.45 2.91 -10.20
N LYS A 151 16.62 1.91 -11.08
CA LYS A 151 15.55 1.49 -12.01
C LYS A 151 14.28 1.03 -11.29
N LYS A 152 14.42 0.34 -10.15
CA LYS A 152 13.28 -0.07 -9.30
C LYS A 152 12.67 1.13 -8.58
N ALA A 153 13.51 1.99 -8.00
CA ALA A 153 13.06 3.18 -7.32
C ALA A 153 12.26 4.10 -8.26
N MET A 154 12.77 4.35 -9.46
CA MET A 154 12.10 5.17 -10.47
C MET A 154 10.74 4.60 -10.86
N PHE A 155 10.61 3.27 -11.01
CA PHE A 155 9.32 2.62 -11.27
C PHE A 155 8.29 2.93 -10.17
N PHE A 156 8.67 2.77 -8.90
CA PHE A 156 7.75 3.05 -7.79
C PHE A 156 7.47 4.54 -7.59
N VAL A 157 8.47 5.39 -7.77
CA VAL A 157 8.32 6.85 -7.63
C VAL A 157 7.39 7.39 -8.72
N THR A 158 7.55 6.98 -9.98
CA THR A 158 6.62 7.38 -11.05
C THR A 158 5.24 6.78 -10.87
N ALA A 159 5.15 5.52 -10.46
CA ALA A 159 3.87 4.91 -10.11
C ALA A 159 3.18 5.63 -8.94
N SER A 160 3.95 6.17 -7.98
CA SER A 160 3.38 6.91 -6.84
C SER A 160 2.76 8.23 -7.29
N LEU A 161 3.29 8.90 -8.32
CA LEU A 161 2.67 10.12 -8.85
C LEU A 161 1.26 9.83 -9.40
N LEU A 162 1.15 8.82 -10.28
CA LEU A 162 -0.14 8.40 -10.85
C LEU A 162 -1.07 7.83 -9.78
N GLY A 163 -0.53 7.01 -8.88
CA GLY A 163 -1.25 6.45 -7.74
C GLY A 163 -1.79 7.53 -6.81
N GLY A 164 -1.03 8.61 -6.58
CA GLY A 164 -1.46 9.76 -5.80
C GLY A 164 -2.73 10.40 -6.34
N ILE A 165 -2.76 10.65 -7.66
CA ILE A 165 -3.93 11.21 -8.34
C ILE A 165 -5.12 10.25 -8.22
N ILE A 166 -4.91 8.97 -8.56
CA ILE A 166 -5.97 7.96 -8.56
C ILE A 166 -6.55 7.77 -7.15
N PHE A 167 -5.70 7.62 -6.14
CA PHE A 167 -6.14 7.42 -4.75
C PHE A 167 -6.89 8.65 -4.22
N ALA A 168 -6.40 9.85 -4.47
CA ALA A 168 -7.10 11.06 -4.05
C ALA A 168 -8.46 11.20 -4.75
N MET A 169 -8.55 10.93 -6.06
CA MET A 169 -9.83 10.94 -6.78
C MET A 169 -10.81 9.91 -6.20
N CYS A 170 -10.35 8.69 -5.93
CA CYS A 170 -11.18 7.66 -5.31
C CYS A 170 -11.72 8.15 -3.96
N LEU A 171 -10.85 8.63 -3.08
CA LEU A 171 -11.21 9.07 -1.74
C LEU A 171 -12.08 10.33 -1.71
N THR A 172 -12.03 11.16 -2.75
CA THR A 172 -12.80 12.42 -2.80
C THR A 172 -14.18 12.22 -3.42
N TYR A 173 -14.28 11.45 -4.51
CA TYR A 173 -15.47 11.49 -5.37
C TYR A 173 -16.28 10.19 -5.39
N ILE A 174 -15.72 9.07 -4.93
CA ILE A 174 -16.38 7.76 -5.03
C ILE A 174 -16.94 7.35 -3.66
N PRO A 175 -18.24 7.04 -3.54
CA PRO A 175 -18.78 6.41 -2.34
C PRO A 175 -18.03 5.11 -2.03
N SER A 176 -17.54 4.96 -0.80
CA SER A 176 -16.64 3.87 -0.43
C SER A 176 -15.34 3.80 -1.23
N GLY A 177 -14.86 4.97 -1.69
CA GLY A 177 -13.63 5.12 -2.45
C GLY A 177 -12.38 4.59 -1.76
N TYR A 178 -12.37 4.46 -0.43
CA TYR A 178 -11.29 3.82 0.32
C TYR A 178 -11.14 2.32 -0.03
N LEU A 179 -12.24 1.61 -0.27
CA LEU A 179 -12.21 0.21 -0.75
C LEU A 179 -11.79 0.13 -2.21
N ILE A 180 -12.26 1.06 -3.05
CA ILE A 180 -11.86 1.12 -4.46
C ILE A 180 -10.36 1.43 -4.60
N ALA A 181 -9.83 2.34 -3.78
CA ALA A 181 -8.40 2.60 -3.71
C ALA A 181 -7.62 1.33 -3.32
N LEU A 182 -8.11 0.56 -2.33
CA LEU A 182 -7.51 -0.73 -1.96
C LEU A 182 -7.55 -1.74 -3.12
N VAL A 183 -8.67 -1.85 -3.84
CA VAL A 183 -8.79 -2.71 -5.03
C VAL A 183 -7.75 -2.34 -6.09
N ILE A 184 -7.60 -1.05 -6.39
CA ILE A 184 -6.61 -0.55 -7.35
C ILE A 184 -5.19 -0.85 -6.86
N HIS A 185 -4.92 -0.69 -5.57
CA HIS A 185 -3.61 -0.96 -5.00
C HIS A 185 -3.24 -2.44 -5.06
N ILE A 186 -4.17 -3.34 -4.71
CA ILE A 186 -4.00 -4.79 -4.89
C ILE A 186 -3.81 -5.12 -6.38
N GLY A 187 -4.61 -4.51 -7.26
CA GLY A 187 -4.53 -4.69 -8.70
C GLY A 187 -3.18 -4.26 -9.30
N PHE A 188 -2.60 -3.16 -8.81
CA PHE A 188 -1.24 -2.73 -9.19
C PHE A 188 -0.21 -3.83 -8.88
N TYR A 189 -0.24 -4.36 -7.66
CA TYR A 189 0.66 -5.44 -7.30
C TYR A 189 0.39 -6.70 -8.13
N ALA A 190 -0.88 -7.08 -8.36
CA ALA A 190 -1.23 -8.21 -9.23
C ALA A 190 -0.69 -8.07 -10.65
N ALA A 191 -0.79 -6.87 -11.23
CA ALA A 191 -0.21 -6.59 -12.54
C ALA A 191 1.33 -6.71 -12.54
N VAL A 192 2.00 -6.28 -11.47
CA VAL A 192 3.45 -6.44 -11.29
C VAL A 192 3.81 -7.93 -11.11
N ALA A 193 3.02 -8.69 -10.35
CA ALA A 193 3.18 -10.13 -10.17
C ALA A 193 2.81 -10.96 -11.41
N GLY A 194 2.08 -10.43 -12.38
CA GLY A 194 1.84 -11.15 -13.64
C GLY A 194 3.10 -11.26 -14.52
N LYS A 195 4.10 -10.40 -14.34
CA LYS A 195 5.23 -10.26 -15.27
C LYS A 195 6.48 -10.96 -14.75
N LYS A 196 7.23 -11.70 -15.57
CA LYS A 196 8.53 -12.28 -15.17
C LYS A 196 9.58 -11.19 -14.94
N LYS A 197 9.66 -10.21 -15.84
CA LYS A 197 10.54 -9.05 -15.74
C LYS A 197 9.79 -7.76 -16.06
N ILE A 198 10.13 -6.67 -15.35
CA ILE A 198 9.78 -5.30 -15.73
C ILE A 198 11.10 -4.54 -15.86
N TRP A 199 11.37 -3.98 -17.04
CA TRP A 199 12.61 -3.26 -17.34
C TRP A 199 13.89 -4.05 -17.00
N GLY A 200 13.86 -5.36 -17.25
CA GLY A 200 14.98 -6.27 -17.00
C GLY A 200 15.10 -6.78 -15.55
N MET A 201 14.20 -6.38 -14.65
CA MET A 201 14.25 -6.72 -13.22
C MET A 201 13.24 -7.83 -12.89
N ASP A 202 13.68 -8.88 -12.19
CA ASP A 202 12.78 -9.94 -11.73
C ASP A 202 11.78 -9.41 -10.72
N THR A 203 10.50 -9.37 -11.11
CA THR A 203 9.41 -8.79 -10.33
C THR A 203 9.10 -9.58 -9.06
N PHE A 204 9.49 -10.87 -9.02
CA PHE A 204 9.30 -11.71 -7.82
C PHE A 204 10.08 -11.18 -6.62
N TYR A 205 11.27 -10.61 -6.87
CA TYR A 205 12.14 -10.02 -5.85
C TYR A 205 11.97 -8.50 -5.71
N VAL A 206 11.00 -7.95 -6.45
CA VAL A 206 10.53 -6.56 -6.29
C VAL A 206 9.39 -6.51 -5.26
N MET A 207 8.80 -7.67 -4.95
CA MET A 207 7.76 -7.85 -3.94
C MET A 207 8.36 -8.11 -2.55
#